data_AF-Q9BYH9-F1
#
_entry.id   AF-Q9BYH9-F1
#
_cell.length_a   1.000
_cell.length_b   1.000
_cell.length_c   1.000
_cell.angle_alpha   90.00
_cell.angle_beta   90.00
_cell.angle_gamma   90.00
#
_symmetry.space_group_name_H-M   'P 1'
#
loop_
_entity.id
_entity.type
_entity.pdbx_description
1 polymer ?
#
loop_
_entity_poly.entity_id
_entity_poly.type
_entity_poly.pdbx_seq_one_letter_code
_entity_poly.pdbx_strand_id
1 'polypeptide(L)' 'MNSLSEANTKFMFDLFQQFRKSKENNIFYSPISITSALGMVLLGAKDNTAQQIKK' A
#
# COMPACT_ATOMS: atom_id res chain seq x y z
N MET A 1 -18.64 -1.32 4.42
CA MET A 1 -17.37 -1.67 5.11
C MET A 1 -16.53 -2.71 4.35
N ASN A 2 -17.05 -3.41 3.33
CA ASN A 2 -16.29 -4.39 2.56
C ASN A 2 -15.23 -3.79 1.61
N SER A 3 -15.24 -2.48 1.31
CA SER A 3 -14.35 -1.86 0.33
C SER A 3 -12.93 -1.57 0.82
N LEU A 4 -12.74 -1.18 2.09
CA LEU A 4 -11.41 -0.82 2.60
C LEU A 4 -10.54 -2.06 2.86
N SER A 5 -11.15 -3.10 3.42
CA SER A 5 -10.46 -4.38 3.64
C SER A 5 -10.01 -5.00 2.31
N GLU A 6 -10.88 -4.96 1.30
CA GLU A 6 -10.57 -5.44 -0.05
C GLU A 6 -9.46 -4.61 -0.71
N ALA A 7 -9.54 -3.28 -0.65
CA ALA A 7 -8.50 -2.38 -1.18
C ALA A 7 -7.14 -2.62 -0.50
N ASN A 8 -7.11 -2.74 0.83
CA ASN A 8 -5.90 -3.04 1.58
C ASN A 8 -5.34 -4.42 1.21
N THR A 9 -6.20 -5.42 1.07
CA THR A 9 -5.81 -6.79 0.67
C THR A 9 -5.21 -6.81 -0.72
N LYS A 10 -5.84 -6.12 -1.69
CA LYS A 10 -5.32 -5.99 -3.05
C LYS A 10 -3.95 -5.30 -3.07
N PHE A 11 -3.85 -4.14 -2.44
CA PHE A 11 -2.60 -3.37 -2.38
C PHE A 11 -1.46 -4.17 -1.74
N MET A 12 -1.71 -4.89 -0.65
CA MET A 12 -0.66 -5.69 0.00
C MET A 12 -0.20 -6.87 -0.85
N PHE A 13 -1.10 -7.53 -1.58
CA PHE A 13 -0.70 -8.57 -2.53
C PHE A 13 0.14 -7.99 -3.66
N ASP A 14 -0.26 -6.86 -4.24
CA ASP A 14 0.50 -6.19 -5.29
C ASP A 14 1.90 -5.79 -4.79
N LEU A 15 2.00 -5.25 -3.56
CA LEU A 15 3.26 -4.89 -2.93
C LEU A 15 4.15 -6.10 -2.65
N PHE A 16 3.58 -7.19 -2.12
CA PHE A 16 4.32 -8.43 -1.88
C PHE A 16 4.93 -9.00 -3.16
N GLN A 17 4.19 -8.95 -4.27
CA GLN A 17 4.68 -9.41 -5.57
C GLN A 17 5.85 -8.53 -6.07
N GLN A 18 5.87 -7.23 -5.75
CA GLN A 18 7.05 -6.39 -6.04
C GLN A 18 8.25 -6.77 -5.18
N PHE A 19 8.05 -7.06 -3.89
CA PHE A 19 9.15 -7.53 -3.03
C PHE A 19 9.73 -8.85 -3.54
N ARG A 20 8.90 -9.79 -3.99
CA ARG A 20 9.35 -11.07 -4.56
C ARG A 20 10.19 -10.94 -5.82
N LYS A 21 10.03 -9.87 -6.62
CA LYS A 21 10.89 -9.62 -7.79
C LYS A 21 12.31 -9.19 -7.41
N SER A 22 12.47 -8.64 -6.21
CA SER A 22 13.75 -8.02 -5.77
C SER A 22 14.48 -8.83 -4.71
N LYS A 23 13.80 -9.77 -4.03
CA LYS A 23 14.37 -10.57 -2.95
C LYS A 23 14.06 -12.05 -3.14
N GLU A 24 15.10 -12.87 -3.08
CA GLU A 24 14.99 -14.34 -3.08
C GLU A 24 14.82 -14.92 -1.66
N ASN A 25 15.00 -14.09 -0.62
CA ASN A 25 14.92 -14.50 0.79
C ASN A 25 13.56 -14.20 1.42
N ASN A 26 13.38 -14.59 2.68
CA ASN A 26 12.17 -14.34 3.46
C ASN A 26 11.73 -12.87 3.42
N ILE A 27 10.42 -12.66 3.22
CA ILE A 27 9.79 -11.34 3.17
C ILE A 27 8.83 -11.23 4.38
N PHE A 28 9.04 -10.21 5.21
CA PHE A 28 8.19 -9.90 6.35
C PHE A 28 7.93 -8.39 6.39
N TYR A 29 6.66 -7.99 6.49
CA TYR A 29 6.24 -6.59 6.56
C TYR A 29 4.85 -6.45 7.19
N SER A 30 4.47 -5.25 7.61
CA SER A 30 3.15 -4.93 8.16
C SER A 30 2.30 -4.15 7.15
N PRO A 31 1.32 -4.78 6.48
CA PRO A 31 0.48 -4.12 5.48
C PRO A 31 -0.28 -2.91 6.04
N ILE A 32 -0.92 -3.08 7.20
CA ILE A 32 -1.76 -2.05 7.82
C ILE A 32 -0.92 -0.85 8.27
N SER A 33 0.29 -1.06 8.75
CA SER A 33 1.19 0.06 9.10
C SER A 33 1.54 0.90 7.87
N ILE A 34 1.81 0.27 6.73
CA ILE A 34 2.14 0.97 5.48
C ILE A 34 0.93 1.72 4.95
N THR A 35 -0.24 1.09 4.85
CA THR A 35 -1.45 1.76 4.34
C THR A 35 -1.90 2.89 5.26
N SER A 36 -1.74 2.75 6.58
CA SER A 36 -2.01 3.84 7.54
C SER A 36 -1.07 5.02 7.34
N ALA A 37 0.24 4.76 7.15
CA ALA A 37 1.22 5.81 6.86
C ALA A 37 0.91 6.53 5.54
N LEU A 38 0.61 5.77 4.48
CA LEU A 38 0.20 6.34 3.18
C LEU A 38 -1.10 7.14 3.29
N GLY A 39 -2.06 6.69 4.10
CA GLY A 39 -3.29 7.42 4.40
C GLY A 39 -3.00 8.77 5.07
N MET A 40 -2.08 8.82 6.04
CA MET A 40 -1.66 10.08 6.67
C MET A 40 -0.96 11.02 5.66
N VAL A 41 -0.07 10.48 4.81
CA VAL A 41 0.59 11.27 3.77
C VAL A 41 -0.41 11.82 2.75
N LEU A 42 -1.41 11.03 2.38
CA LEU A 42 -2.46 11.43 1.45
C LEU A 42 -3.23 12.67 1.93
N LEU A 43 -3.43 12.82 3.24
CA LEU A 43 -4.12 14.00 3.80
C LEU A 43 -3.36 15.31 3.57
N GLY A 44 -2.03 15.25 3.42
CA GLY A 44 -1.18 16.40 3.09
C GLY A 44 -0.86 16.54 1.60
N ALA A 45 -1.13 15.53 0.78
CA ALA A 45 -0.80 15.52 -0.63
C ALA A 45 -1.79 16.34 -1.47
N LYS A 46 -1.32 16.89 -2.60
CA LYS A 46 -2.14 17.64 -3.57
C LYS A 46 -1.95 17.11 -4.99
N ASP A 47 -2.89 17.47 -5.85
CA ASP A 47 -2.84 17.26 -7.30
C ASP A 47 -2.43 15.82 -7.67
N ASN A 48 -1.44 15.70 -8.56
CA ASN A 48 -0.94 14.42 -9.06
C ASN A 48 -0.40 13.51 -7.94
N THR A 49 0.19 14.06 -6.89
CA THR A 49 0.70 13.27 -5.76
C THR A 49 -0.43 12.58 -5.01
N ALA A 50 -1.53 13.29 -4.72
CA ALA A 50 -2.69 12.70 -4.06
C ALA A 50 -3.38 11.63 -4.95
N GLN A 51 -3.41 11.85 -6.26
CA GLN A 51 -3.96 10.89 -7.22
C GLN A 51 -3.15 9.60 -7.27
N GLN A 52 -1.81 9.68 -7.27
CA GLN A 52 -0.95 8.50 -7.29
C GLN A 52 -1.04 7.66 -6.02
N ILE A 53 -1.23 8.28 -4.86
CA ILE A 53 -1.37 7.54 -3.58
C ILE A 53 -2.73 6.83 -3.49
N LYS A 54 -3.79 7.39 -4.11
CA LYS A 54 -5.15 6.79 -4.12
C LYS A 54 -5.33 5.67 -5.16
N LYS A 55 -4.46 5.62 -6.17
CA LYS A 55 -4.56 4.72 -7.32
C LYS A 55 -4.13 3.31 -6.97
#